data_AF-A0A8S2YB56-F1
#
_entry.id   AF-A0A8S2YB56-F1
#
_cell.length_a   1.000
_cell.length_b   1.000
_cell.length_c   1.000
_cell.angle_alpha   90.00
_cell.angle_beta   90.00
_cell.angle_gamma   90.00
#
_symmetry.space_group_name_H-M   'P 1'
#
loop_
_entity.id
_entity.type
_entity.pdbx_description
1 polymer ?
#
loop_
_entity_poly.entity_id
_entity_poly.type
_entity_poly.pdbx_seq_one_letter_code
_entity_poly.pdbx_strand_id
1 'polypeptide(L)'
;LIPTMQQLAQLQETFYKFYVCTAVRKFFFFLDPLRTGKIAIPDILCSGFLDKLLELREDDADTEDLENNWFSCQSASKVYSRYLQLDKDHNGLLSRDELASSNSQKRIKKDGTDIE
;
A
#
# COMPACT_ATOMS: atom_id res chain seq x y z
N LEU A 1 -18.96 -4.91 -5.03
CA LEU A 1 -17.67 -5.43 -4.55
C LEU A 1 -17.01 -4.50 -3.54
N ILE A 2 -16.80 -3.21 -3.83
CA ILE A 2 -16.37 -2.26 -2.77
C ILE A 2 -17.50 -1.88 -1.79
N PRO A 3 -18.77 -1.73 -2.19
CA PRO A 3 -19.88 -1.47 -1.26
C PRO A 3 -20.14 -2.59 -0.23
N THR A 4 -19.59 -3.78 -0.45
CA THR A 4 -19.70 -4.93 0.47
C THR A 4 -18.55 -5.01 1.47
N MET A 5 -17.56 -4.12 1.36
CA MET A 5 -16.45 -4.02 2.31
C MET A 5 -16.64 -2.75 3.11
N GLN A 6 -17.20 -2.90 4.30
CA GLN A 6 -17.64 -1.78 5.12
C GLN A 6 -16.49 -0.83 5.46
N GLN A 7 -15.31 -1.39 5.74
CA GLN A 7 -14.08 -0.62 6.02
C GLN A 7 -13.60 0.23 4.84
N LEU A 8 -14.15 0.01 3.64
CA LEU A 8 -13.82 0.75 2.42
C LEU A 8 -14.99 1.60 1.90
N ALA A 9 -16.15 1.56 2.56
CA ALA A 9 -17.36 2.25 2.09
C ALA A 9 -17.18 3.78 2.06
N GLN A 10 -16.30 4.31 2.90
CA GLN A 10 -16.04 5.75 3.02
C GLN A 10 -14.86 6.24 2.16
N LEU A 11 -14.33 5.40 1.26
CA LEU A 11 -13.30 5.82 0.32
C LEU A 11 -13.80 6.99 -0.55
N GLN A 12 -13.01 8.06 -0.64
CA GLN A 12 -13.28 9.14 -1.58
C GLN A 12 -13.20 8.63 -3.02
N GLU A 13 -14.12 9.06 -3.89
CA GLU A 13 -14.18 8.61 -5.29
C GLU A 13 -12.87 8.87 -6.06
N THR A 14 -12.22 10.00 -5.78
CA THR A 14 -10.91 10.36 -6.36
C THR A 14 -9.80 9.38 -5.98
N PHE A 15 -9.91 8.74 -4.82
CA PHE A 15 -8.94 7.78 -4.30
C PHE A 15 -9.22 6.34 -4.76
N TYR A 16 -10.44 6.03 -5.22
CA TYR A 16 -10.86 4.69 -5.62
C TYR A 16 -9.91 4.02 -6.62
N LYS A 17 -9.53 4.76 -7.67
CA LYS A 17 -8.61 4.24 -8.70
C LYS A 17 -7.25 3.86 -8.11
N PHE A 18 -6.72 4.68 -7.21
CA PHE A 18 -5.45 4.43 -6.53
C PHE A 18 -5.54 3.25 -5.57
N TYR A 19 -6.64 3.14 -4.82
CA TYR A 19 -6.90 2.02 -3.93
C TYR A 19 -6.92 0.69 -4.70
N VAL A 20 -7.74 0.59 -5.75
CA VAL A 20 -7.84 -0.63 -6.58
C VAL A 20 -6.48 -0.95 -7.20
N CYS A 21 -5.76 0.06 -7.72
CA CYS A 21 -4.41 -0.14 -8.23
C CYS A 21 -3.46 -0.71 -7.18
N THR A 22 -3.50 -0.18 -5.96
CA THR A 22 -2.62 -0.59 -4.86
C THR A 22 -2.94 -2.01 -4.40
N ALA A 23 -4.22 -2.35 -4.23
CA ALA A 23 -4.66 -3.69 -3.86
C ALA A 23 -4.25 -4.73 -4.91
N VAL A 24 -4.55 -4.48 -6.19
CA VAL A 24 -4.20 -5.40 -7.28
C VAL A 24 -2.68 -5.57 -7.41
N ARG A 25 -1.91 -4.49 -7.32
CA ARG A 25 -0.44 -4.57 -7.39
C ARG A 25 0.17 -5.40 -6.27
N LYS A 26 -0.45 -5.48 -5.09
CA LYS A 26 0.02 -6.36 -4.01
C LYS A 26 -0.07 -7.83 -4.43
N PHE A 27 -1.18 -8.27 -5.03
CA PHE A 27 -1.30 -9.64 -5.54
C PHE A 27 -0.22 -9.95 -6.57
N PHE A 28 -0.06 -9.11 -7.59
CA PHE A 28 0.96 -9.34 -8.63
C PHE A 28 2.40 -9.25 -8.12
N PHE A 29 2.68 -8.35 -7.18
CA PHE A 29 4.04 -8.20 -6.65
C PHE A 29 4.53 -9.45 -5.92
N PHE A 30 3.66 -10.11 -5.15
CA PHE A 30 4.04 -11.27 -4.35
C PHE A 30 3.73 -12.61 -5.03
N LEU A 31 2.67 -12.70 -5.84
CA LEU A 31 2.19 -13.96 -6.42
C LEU A 31 2.51 -14.12 -7.92
N ASP A 32 3.07 -13.10 -8.57
CA ASP A 32 3.56 -13.19 -9.95
C ASP A 32 5.01 -12.69 -10.07
N PRO A 33 5.98 -13.35 -9.40
CA PRO A 33 7.38 -12.92 -9.39
C PRO A 33 8.02 -12.91 -10.78
N LEU A 34 7.53 -13.76 -11.69
CA LEU A 34 7.99 -13.86 -13.08
C LEU A 34 7.29 -12.86 -14.02
N ARG A 35 6.37 -12.03 -13.50
CA ARG A 35 5.65 -10.99 -14.26
C ARG A 35 4.94 -11.53 -15.49
N THR A 36 4.33 -12.70 -15.34
CA THR A 36 3.55 -13.36 -16.40
C THR A 36 2.22 -12.66 -16.69
N GLY A 37 1.78 -11.76 -15.80
CA GLY A 37 0.48 -11.11 -15.85
C GLY A 37 -0.67 -12.02 -15.45
N LYS A 38 -0.38 -13.19 -14.86
CA LYS A 38 -1.35 -14.19 -14.42
C LYS A 38 -0.97 -14.69 -13.04
N ILE A 39 -1.98 -14.98 -12.22
CA ILE A 39 -1.80 -15.58 -10.89
C ILE A 39 -2.70 -16.81 -10.83
N ALA A 40 -2.15 -17.96 -10.40
CA ALA A 40 -2.96 -19.15 -10.23
C ALA A 40 -3.87 -18.99 -9.01
N ILE A 41 -5.12 -19.45 -9.10
CA ILE A 41 -6.06 -19.39 -7.98
C ILE A 41 -5.50 -20.08 -6.72
N PRO A 42 -4.83 -21.25 -6.79
CA PRO A 42 -4.22 -21.87 -5.61
C PRO A 42 -3.21 -20.97 -4.91
N ASP A 43 -2.40 -20.20 -5.64
CA ASP A 43 -1.42 -19.28 -5.04
C ASP A 43 -2.12 -18.16 -4.27
N ILE A 44 -3.26 -17.66 -4.77
CA ILE A 44 -4.08 -16.69 -4.05
C ILE A 44 -4.62 -17.30 -2.76
N LEU A 45 -5.17 -18.52 -2.83
CA LEU A 45 -5.75 -19.21 -1.67
C LEU A 45 -4.68 -19.55 -0.61
N CYS A 46 -3.48 -19.93 -1.03
CA CYS A 46 -2.38 -20.28 -0.12
C CYS A 46 -1.64 -19.06 0.46
N SER A 47 -1.81 -17.87 -0.12
CA SER A 47 -1.09 -16.66 0.31
C SER A 47 -1.60 -16.01 1.59
N GLY A 48 -2.83 -16.33 2.02
CA GLY A 48 -3.54 -15.61 3.09
C GLY A 48 -3.99 -14.19 2.71
N PHE A 49 -3.75 -13.75 1.46
CA PHE A 49 -4.15 -12.40 1.03
C PHE A 49 -5.66 -12.28 0.90
N LEU A 50 -6.33 -13.37 0.51
CA LEU A 50 -7.78 -13.38 0.42
C LEU A 50 -8.41 -13.18 1.81
N ASP A 51 -7.85 -13.81 2.84
CA ASP A 51 -8.33 -13.65 4.22
C ASP A 51 -8.20 -12.19 4.66
N LYS A 52 -7.02 -11.59 4.46
CA LYS A 52 -6.80 -10.15 4.71
C LYS A 52 -7.74 -9.25 3.92
N LEU A 53 -8.08 -9.60 2.68
CA LEU A 53 -9.03 -8.83 1.92
C LEU A 53 -10.46 -8.98 2.47
N LEU A 54 -10.83 -10.17 2.94
CA LEU A 54 -12.16 -10.46 3.48
C LEU A 54 -12.38 -9.87 4.87
N GLU A 55 -11.35 -9.73 5.70
CA GLU A 55 -11.40 -9.01 6.99
C GLU A 55 -12.03 -7.61 6.85
N LEU A 56 -11.89 -6.95 5.70
CA LEU A 56 -12.45 -5.60 5.46
C LEU A 56 -13.97 -5.56 5.34
N ARG A 57 -14.64 -6.71 5.35
CA ARG A 57 -16.11 -6.79 5.39
C ARG A 57 -16.66 -6.60 6.78
N GLU A 58 -15.88 -6.95 7.80
CA GLU A 58 -16.30 -6.87 9.20
C GLU A 58 -16.31 -5.40 9.65
N ASP A 59 -17.35 -5.01 10.39
CA ASP A 59 -17.56 -3.64 10.87
C ASP A 59 -16.79 -3.34 12.17
N ASP A 60 -16.38 -4.38 12.88
CA ASP A 60 -15.80 -4.35 14.22
C ASP A 60 -14.28 -4.58 14.24
N ALA A 61 -13.62 -4.47 13.08
CA ALA A 61 -12.16 -4.56 13.00
C ALA A 61 -11.49 -3.46 13.84
N ASP A 62 -10.66 -3.87 14.79
CA ASP A 62 -9.93 -2.95 15.66
C ASP A 62 -8.87 -2.16 14.87
N THR A 63 -8.48 -1.01 15.42
CA THR A 63 -7.52 -0.11 14.75
C THR A 63 -6.18 -0.81 14.47
N GLU A 64 -5.69 -1.64 15.40
CA GLU A 64 -4.44 -2.38 15.23
C GLU A 64 -4.52 -3.40 14.08
N ASP A 65 -5.66 -4.10 13.93
CA ASP A 65 -5.88 -5.04 12.83
C ASP A 65 -5.90 -4.33 11.49
N LEU A 66 -6.59 -3.18 11.40
CA LEU A 66 -6.61 -2.36 10.19
C LEU A 66 -5.23 -1.79 9.85
N GLU A 67 -4.40 -1.45 10.84
CA GLU A 67 -3.03 -0.99 10.59
C GLU A 67 -2.11 -2.10 10.07
N ASN A 68 -2.34 -3.34 10.50
CA ASN A 68 -1.59 -4.51 10.06
C ASN A 68 -2.12 -5.10 8.75
N ASN A 69 -3.37 -4.82 8.40
CA ASN A 69 -3.99 -5.29 7.17
C ASN A 69 -3.49 -4.52 5.95
N TRP A 70 -2.88 -5.22 5.00
CA TRP A 70 -2.29 -4.63 3.79
C TRP A 70 -3.30 -4.03 2.81
N PHE A 71 -4.55 -4.46 2.89
CA PHE A 71 -5.65 -4.01 2.04
C PHE A 71 -6.51 -2.93 2.72
N SER A 72 -6.21 -2.55 3.96
CA SER A 72 -6.96 -1.47 4.62
C SER A 72 -6.79 -0.12 3.90
N CYS A 73 -7.77 0.76 4.10
CA CYS A 73 -7.71 2.13 3.61
C CYS A 73 -6.46 2.87 4.13
N GLN A 74 -6.09 2.63 5.39
CA GLN A 74 -4.92 3.19 6.05
C GLN A 74 -3.63 2.74 5.35
N SER A 75 -3.49 1.45 5.06
CA SER A 75 -2.34 0.90 4.35
C SER A 75 -2.21 1.45 2.93
N ALA A 76 -3.32 1.52 2.19
CA ALA A 76 -3.33 2.11 0.86
C ALA A 76 -2.99 3.62 0.89
N SER A 77 -3.53 4.34 1.86
CA SER A 77 -3.27 5.76 2.05
C SER A 77 -1.80 6.03 2.38
N LYS A 78 -1.16 5.23 3.24
CA LYS A 78 0.29 5.34 3.53
C LYS A 78 1.13 5.25 2.24
N VAL A 79 0.82 4.31 1.36
CA VAL A 79 1.52 4.16 0.06
C VAL A 79 1.26 5.36 -0.84
N TYR A 80 0.01 5.80 -0.95
CA TYR A 80 -0.36 6.93 -1.79
C TYR A 80 0.21 8.26 -1.30
N SER A 81 0.15 8.55 0.00
CA SER A 81 0.77 9.74 0.59
C SER A 81 2.28 9.72 0.38
N ARG A 82 2.95 8.56 0.51
CA ARG A 82 4.39 8.47 0.22
C ARG A 82 4.69 8.74 -1.25
N TYR A 83 3.86 8.22 -2.14
CA TYR A 83 3.96 8.48 -3.57
C TYR A 83 3.84 9.98 -3.88
N LEU A 84 2.80 10.66 -3.36
CA LEU A 84 2.59 12.11 -3.56
C LEU A 84 3.72 12.98 -2.98
N GLN A 85 4.35 12.53 -1.90
CA GLN A 85 5.52 13.22 -1.36
C GLN A 85 6.74 13.15 -2.29
N LEU A 86 6.83 12.09 -3.11
CA LEU A 86 7.95 11.84 -4.00
C LEU A 86 7.74 12.44 -5.39
N ASP A 87 6.53 12.33 -5.95
CA ASP A 87 6.12 12.86 -7.24
C ASP A 87 6.03 14.40 -7.17
N LYS A 88 7.16 15.07 -7.39
CA LYS A 88 7.31 16.54 -7.22
C LYS A 88 6.74 17.31 -8.38
N ASP A 89 6.80 16.75 -9.58
CA ASP A 89 6.26 17.37 -10.78
C ASP A 89 4.80 16.99 -11.03
N HIS A 90 4.24 16.10 -10.20
CA HIS A 90 2.85 15.64 -10.24
C HIS A 90 2.47 15.02 -11.59
N ASN A 91 3.45 14.37 -12.25
CA ASN A 91 3.27 13.80 -13.57
C ASN A 91 2.67 12.38 -13.56
N GLY A 92 2.49 11.77 -12.38
CA GLY A 92 1.94 10.41 -12.27
C GLY A 92 3.01 9.29 -12.29
N LEU A 93 4.29 9.64 -12.29
CA LEU A 93 5.44 8.73 -12.32
C LEU A 93 6.47 9.14 -11.24
N LEU A 94 7.38 8.21 -10.90
CA LEU A 94 8.52 8.51 -10.04
C LEU A 94 9.81 8.33 -10.82
N SER A 95 10.56 9.42 -10.98
CA SER A 95 11.90 9.42 -11.53
C SER A 95 12.91 8.79 -10.56
N ARG A 96 14.09 8.44 -11.08
CA ARG A 96 15.19 7.92 -10.24
C ARG A 96 15.62 8.92 -9.17
N ASP A 97 15.59 10.21 -9.48
CA ASP A 97 16.03 11.27 -8.58
C ASP A 97 15.01 11.51 -7.45
N GLU A 98 13.72 11.46 -7.76
CA GLU A 98 12.64 11.51 -6.76
C GLU A 98 12.71 10.32 -5.81
N LEU A 99 12.95 9.12 -6.33
CA LEU A 99 13.15 7.91 -5.52
C LEU A 99 14.40 7.99 -4.64
N ALA A 100 15.52 8.52 -5.16
CA ALA A 100 16.77 8.64 -4.42
C ALA A 100 16.66 9.65 -3.27
N SER A 101 15.96 10.75 -3.49
CA SER A 101 15.74 11.82 -2.51
C SER A 101 15.04 11.30 -1.23
N SER A 102 14.19 10.28 -1.36
CA SER A 102 13.51 9.60 -0.24
C SER A 102 14.46 8.95 0.78
N ASN A 103 15.59 8.41 0.30
CA ASN A 103 16.52 7.62 1.13
C ASN A 103 17.50 8.51 1.91
N SER A 104 17.73 9.73 1.44
CA SER A 104 18.62 10.70 2.07
C SER A 104 18.03 11.28 3.37
N GLN A 105 16.70 11.43 3.46
CA GLN A 105 16.03 11.93 4.66
C GLN A 105 16.11 10.96 5.86
N LYS A 106 16.38 9.67 5.64
CA LYS A 106 16.64 8.71 6.72
C LYS A 106 18.11 8.69 7.19
N ARG A 107 19.05 9.30 6.46
CA ARG A 107 20.49 9.29 6.82
C ARG A 107 20.95 10.50 7.63
N ILE A 108 20.13 11.55 7.77
CA ILE A 108 20.48 12.75 8.55
C ILE A 108 19.81 12.69 9.94
N LYS A 109 20.10 11.65 10.73
CA LYS A 109 19.97 11.62 12.21
C LYS A 109 20.85 10.49 12.77
N LYS A 110 22.13 10.47 12.42
CA LYS A 110 23.15 9.68 13.12
C LYS A 110 24.55 10.20 12.79
N ASP A 111 24.77 11.49 13.03
CA ASP A 111 26.11 12.02 13.24
C ASP A 111 26.03 13.42 13.87
N GLY A 112 26.73 13.58 14.99
CA GLY A 112 26.77 14.75 15.87
C GLY A 112 26.94 14.30 17.32
N THR A 113 28.04 13.62 17.65
CA THR A 113 29.29 14.15 18.28
C THR A 113 29.26 14.16 19.81
N ASP A 114 30.27 13.51 20.38
CA ASP A 114 30.68 13.43 21.79
C ASP A 114 30.93 14.80 22.47
N ILE A 115 31.27 14.72 23.77
CA ILE A 115 31.87 15.67 24.75
C ILE A 115 30.92 16.79 25.27
N GLU A 116 30.62 16.95 26.57
CA GLU A 116 31.24 16.58 27.87
C GLU A 116 30.47 15.57 28.73
#